data_AF-A0A0B6X9R8-F1
#
_entry.id   AF-A0A0B6X9R8-F1
#
_cell.length_a   1.000
_cell.length_b   1.000
_cell.length_c   1.000
_cell.angle_alpha   90.00
_cell.angle_beta   90.00
_cell.angle_gamma   90.00
#
_symmetry.space_group_name_H-M   'P 1'
#
loop_
_entity.id
_entity.type
_entity.pdbx_description
1 polymer ?
#
loop_
_entity_poly.entity_id
_entity_poly.type
_entity_poly.pdbx_seq_one_letter_code
_entity_poly.pdbx_strand_id
1 'polypeptide(L)'
;MKNETYLYFAETAIQKEKEEKYDLAALYWGKAKYLAADLKHRLWAQYNQENNEERHLLHNSYKQAANDDYIRTSKAISTDFRTPRLLSPCGQ
;
A
#
# COMPACT_ATOMS: atom_id res chain seq x y z
N MET A 1 21.93 21.97 -12.35
CA MET A 1 21.94 20.77 -11.49
C MET A 1 21.21 21.15 -10.21
N LYS A 2 20.10 20.48 -9.87
CA LYS A 2 19.49 20.69 -8.54
C LYS A 2 20.46 20.10 -7.52
N ASN A 3 20.89 20.89 -6.54
CA ASN A 3 21.66 20.36 -5.42
C ASN A 3 20.75 19.41 -4.65
N GLU A 4 20.97 18.11 -4.83
CA GLU A 4 20.23 17.05 -4.17
C GLU A 4 20.66 17.02 -2.69
N THR A 5 20.00 17.85 -1.88
CA THR A 5 20.24 17.97 -0.45
C THR A 5 19.33 17.02 0.34
N TYR A 6 19.64 16.83 1.62
CA TYR A 6 18.72 16.19 2.58
C TYR A 6 17.30 16.76 2.46
N LEU A 7 17.17 18.10 2.44
CA LEU A 7 15.88 18.78 2.40
C LEU A 7 15.10 18.45 1.13
N TYR A 8 15.76 18.46 -0.03
CA TYR A 8 15.12 18.11 -1.30
C TYR A 8 14.51 16.71 -1.28
N PHE A 9 15.25 15.72 -0.77
CA PHE A 9 14.75 14.35 -0.69
C PHE A 9 13.66 14.18 0.38
N ALA A 10 13.79 14.85 1.53
CA ALA A 10 12.77 14.84 2.58
C ALA A 10 11.44 15.45 2.09
N GLU A 11 11.48 16.62 1.44
CA GLU A 11 10.30 17.26 0.87
C GLU A 11 9.66 16.41 -0.23
N THR A 12 10.49 15.79 -1.08
CA THR A 12 10.00 14.86 -2.11
C THR A 12 9.33 13.64 -1.48
N ALA A 13 9.91 13.07 -0.42
CA ALA A 13 9.34 11.94 0.31
C ALA A 13 7.97 12.30 0.89
N ILE A 14 7.85 13.45 1.58
CA ILE A 14 6.60 13.97 2.14
C ILE A 14 5.54 14.15 1.03
N GLN A 15 5.94 14.65 -0.14
CA GLN A 15 5.01 14.78 -1.26
C GLN A 15 4.52 13.40 -1.75
N LYS A 16 5.38 12.38 -1.75
CA LYS A 16 4.99 10.99 -2.10
C LYS A 16 4.10 10.33 -1.05
N GLU A 17 4.26 10.67 0.23
CA GLU A 17 3.32 10.25 1.28
C GLU A 17 1.91 10.80 1.04
N LYS A 18 1.81 12.08 0.67
CA LYS A 18 0.52 12.72 0.32
C LYS A 18 -0.12 12.13 -0.93
N GLU A 19 0.68 11.64 -1.87
CA GLU A 19 0.23 10.92 -3.05
C GLU A 19 -0.06 9.43 -2.77
N GLU A 20 0.08 8.97 -1.52
CA GLU A 20 -0.05 7.57 -1.08
C GLU A 20 0.88 6.59 -1.82
N LYS A 21 2.00 7.10 -2.34
CA LYS A 21 3.06 6.34 -3.00
C LYS A 21 4.13 5.96 -1.97
N TYR A 22 3.75 5.11 -1.02
CA TYR A 22 4.55 4.81 0.17
C TYR A 22 5.88 4.09 -0.17
N ASP A 23 5.91 3.28 -1.21
CA ASP A 23 7.15 2.67 -1.74
C ASP A 23 8.17 3.73 -2.17
N LEU A 24 7.72 4.73 -2.94
CA LEU A 24 8.56 5.84 -3.37
C LEU A 24 8.92 6.75 -2.20
N ALA A 25 8.01 7.00 -1.27
CA ALA A 25 8.28 7.77 -0.07
C ALA A 25 9.40 7.13 0.76
N ALA A 26 9.34 5.82 1.00
CA ALA A 26 10.40 5.08 1.68
C ALA A 26 11.74 5.21 0.96
N LEU A 27 11.77 5.06 -0.37
CA LEU A 27 12.98 5.22 -1.17
C LEU A 27 13.60 6.63 -0.99
N TYR A 28 12.79 7.67 -1.02
CA TYR A 28 13.26 9.05 -0.86
C TYR A 28 13.73 9.36 0.56
N TRP A 29 13.05 8.83 1.59
CA TRP A 29 13.54 8.91 2.96
C TRP A 29 14.86 8.17 3.15
N GLY A 30 15.05 7.02 2.49
CA GLY A 30 16.32 6.32 2.45
C GLY A 30 17.46 7.20 1.88
N LYS A 31 17.19 7.93 0.78
CA LYS A 31 18.16 8.89 0.22
C LYS A 31 18.44 10.06 1.17
N ALA A 32 17.40 10.63 1.79
CA ALA A 32 17.55 11.68 2.78
C ALA A 32 18.42 11.22 3.97
N LYS A 33 18.20 10.00 4.47
CA LYS A 33 18.99 9.40 5.54
C LYS A 33 20.50 9.37 5.23
N TYR A 34 20.87 9.01 4.01
CA TYR A 34 22.28 8.96 3.58
C TYR A 34 22.92 10.34 3.47
N LEU A 35 22.16 11.37 3.13
CA LEU A 35 22.65 12.75 2.97
C LEU A 35 22.52 13.61 4.22
N ALA A 36 21.88 13.09 5.27
CA ALA A 36 21.78 13.76 6.55
C ALA A 36 23.17 13.93 7.19
N ALA A 37 23.56 15.18 7.42
CA ALA A 37 24.79 15.54 8.12
C ALA A 37 24.71 15.20 9.62
N ASP A 38 23.54 15.44 10.23
CA ASP A 38 23.34 15.26 11.67
C ASP A 38 22.65 13.93 11.98
N LEU A 39 23.02 13.34 13.13
CA LEU A 39 22.40 12.11 13.63
C LEU A 39 20.87 12.24 13.78
N LYS A 40 20.39 13.40 14.26
CA LYS A 40 18.94 13.65 14.42
C LYS A 40 18.19 13.52 13.10
N HIS A 41 18.72 14.12 12.03
CA HIS A 41 18.13 14.06 10.70
C HIS A 41 18.20 12.65 10.12
N ARG A 42 19.29 11.93 10.37
CA ARG A 42 19.44 10.53 9.95
C ARG A 42 18.41 9.61 10.61
N LEU A 43 18.23 9.73 11.92
CA LEU A 43 17.24 8.95 12.68
C LEU A 43 15.82 9.29 12.26
N TRP A 44 15.52 10.57 12.05
CA TRP A 44 14.21 11.00 11.55
C TRP A 44 13.91 10.40 10.17
N ALA A 45 14.86 10.48 9.24
CA ALA A 45 14.69 9.90 7.91
C ALA A 45 14.58 8.37 7.96
N GLN A 46 15.31 7.69 8.85
CA GLN A 46 15.18 6.25 9.05
C GLN A 46 13.77 5.86 9.54
N TYR A 47 13.27 6.54 10.58
CA TYR A 47 11.93 6.27 11.10
C TYR A 47 10.86 6.43 10.02
N ASN A 48 10.93 7.50 9.22
CA ASN A 48 9.96 7.71 8.15
C ASN A 48 10.15 6.72 6.98
N GLN A 49 11.37 6.27 6.70
CA GLN A 49 11.59 5.18 5.74
C GLN A 49 10.84 3.92 6.19
N GLU A 50 11.11 3.44 7.41
CA GLU A 50 10.54 2.21 7.95
C GLU A 50 9.00 2.27 8.03
N ASN A 51 8.46 3.40 8.50
CA ASN A 51 7.00 3.62 8.57
C ASN A 51 6.35 3.57 7.18
N ASN A 52 7.00 4.12 6.14
CA ASN A 52 6.47 4.04 4.78
C ASN A 52 6.57 2.64 4.18
N GLU A 53 7.60 1.85 4.52
CA GLU A 53 7.68 0.43 4.14
C GLU A 53 6.50 -0.36 4.75
N GLU A 54 6.19 -0.13 6.03
CA GLU A 54 5.02 -0.74 6.68
C GLU A 54 3.70 -0.31 6.05
N ARG A 55 3.51 0.98 5.78
CA ARG A 55 2.32 1.50 5.09
C ARG A 55 2.15 0.89 3.71
N HIS A 56 3.24 0.71 2.96
CA HIS A 56 3.19 0.09 1.65
C HIS A 56 2.71 -1.37 1.73
N LEU A 57 3.27 -2.15 2.66
CA LEU A 57 2.87 -3.54 2.88
C LEU A 57 1.39 -3.64 3.29
N LEU A 58 0.96 -2.79 4.23
CA LEU A 58 -0.42 -2.76 4.70
C LEU A 58 -1.39 -2.38 3.57
N HIS A 59 -1.05 -1.37 2.77
CA HIS A 59 -1.87 -0.93 1.62
C HIS A 59 -2.06 -2.03 0.58
N ASN A 60 -0.99 -2.76 0.26
CA ASN A 60 -1.06 -3.89 -0.67
C ASN A 60 -1.86 -5.05 -0.08
N SER A 61 -1.70 -5.34 1.21
CA SER A 61 -2.47 -6.37 1.91
C SER A 61 -3.98 -6.09 1.84
N TYR A 62 -4.42 -4.85 2.07
CA TYR A 62 -5.82 -4.49 1.97
C TYR A 62 -6.36 -4.60 0.54
N LYS A 63 -5.57 -4.19 -0.46
CA LYS A 63 -5.94 -4.36 -1.88
C LYS A 63 -6.11 -5.83 -2.24
N GLN A 64 -5.22 -6.70 -1.76
CA GLN A 64 -5.31 -8.13 -1.99
C GLN A 64 -6.56 -8.71 -1.32
N ALA A 65 -6.82 -8.39 -0.05
CA ALA A 65 -8.01 -8.85 0.66
C ALA A 65 -9.31 -8.42 -0.05
N ALA A 66 -9.37 -7.20 -0.57
CA ALA A 66 -10.52 -6.73 -1.35
C ALA A 66 -10.68 -7.50 -2.68
N ASN A 67 -9.57 -7.83 -3.35
CA ASN A 67 -9.59 -8.63 -4.57
C ASN A 67 -10.07 -10.07 -4.30
N ASP A 68 -9.56 -10.70 -3.25
CA ASP A 68 -9.94 -12.05 -2.84
C ASP A 68 -11.44 -12.11 -2.50
N ASP A 69 -11.97 -11.08 -1.83
CA ASP A 69 -13.40 -10.97 -1.55
C ASP A 69 -14.25 -10.84 -2.81
N TYR A 70 -13.82 -10.02 -3.77
CA TYR A 70 -14.46 -9.90 -5.08
C TYR A 70 -14.44 -11.23 -5.87
N ILE A 71 -13.33 -11.96 -5.85
CA ILE A 71 -13.23 -13.28 -6.50
C ILE A 71 -14.13 -14.30 -5.79
N ARG A 72 -14.16 -14.30 -4.46
CA ARG A 72 -14.98 -15.20 -3.66
C ARG A 72 -16.47 -14.98 -3.93
N THR A 73 -16.92 -13.72 -3.93
CA THR A 73 -18.30 -13.35 -4.20
C THR A 73 -18.71 -13.67 -5.63
N SER A 74 -17.88 -13.37 -6.63
CA SER A 74 -18.16 -13.72 -8.03
C SER A 74 -18.25 -15.23 -8.27
N LYS A 75 -17.39 -16.04 -7.61
CA LYS A 75 -17.47 -17.51 -7.66
C LYS A 75 -18.78 -18.03 -7.06
N ALA A 76 -19.19 -17.53 -5.89
CA ALA A 76 -20.43 -17.93 -5.24
C ALA A 76 -21.66 -17.64 -6.12
N ILE A 77 -21.69 -16.45 -6.74
CA ILE A 77 -22.74 -16.06 -7.69
C ILE A 77 -22.73 -17.00 -8.91
N SER A 78 -21.57 -17.28 -9.50
CA SER A 78 -21.47 -18.18 -10.66
C SER A 78 -21.90 -19.61 -10.34
N THR A 79 -21.65 -20.11 -9.13
CA THR A 79 -22.12 -21.43 -8.72
C THR A 79 -23.64 -21.43 -8.58
N ASP A 80 -24.23 -20.42 -7.94
CA ASP A 80 -25.68 -20.31 -7.76
C ASP A 80 -26.47 -20.23 -9.07
N PHE A 81 -25.88 -19.67 -10.13
CA PHE A 81 -26.48 -19.68 -11.48
C PHE A 81 -26.28 -20.99 -12.23
N ARG A 82 -25.26 -21.78 -11.90
CA ARG A 82 -24.97 -23.08 -12.53
C ARG A 82 -25.67 -24.26 -11.87
N THR A 83 -26.03 -24.16 -10.60
CA THR A 83 -26.99 -25.09 -9.99
C THR A 83 -28.37 -24.72 -10.51
N PRO A 84 -29.06 -25.59 -11.28
CA PRO A 84 -30.49 -25.42 -11.46
C PRO A 84 -31.07 -25.39 -10.06
N ARG A 85 -31.69 -24.28 -9.69
CA ARG A 85 -32.44 -24.16 -8.44
C ARG A 85 -33.45 -25.30 -8.50
N LEU A 86 -33.17 -26.43 -7.82
CA LEU A 86 -34.15 -27.48 -7.58
C LEU A 86 -35.19 -26.81 -6.69
N LEU A 87 -36.12 -26.10 -7.32
CA LEU A 87 -37.41 -25.81 -6.75
C LEU A 87 -38.00 -27.18 -6.45
N SER A 88 -37.85 -27.64 -5.22
CA SER A 88 -38.55 -28.81 -4.72
C SER A 88 -40.03 -28.63 -5.08
N PRO A 89 -40.62 -29.45 -5.95
CA PRO A 89 -42.05 -29.48 -6.11
C PRO A 89 -42.57 -30.45 -5.05
N CYS A 90 -42.90 -29.94 -3.87
CA CYS A 90 -43.82 -30.60 -2.94
C CYS A 90 -44.68 -29.46 -2.37
N GLY A 91 -45.91 -29.22 -2.79
CA GLY A 91 -46.84 -30.13 -3.45
C GLY A 91 -47.56 -30.98 -2.40
N GLN A 92 -48.76 -30.50 -2.07
CA GLN A 92 -49.87 -31.10 -1.30
C GLN A 92 -49.82 -30.98 0.22
#